data_AF-A0A150JMK1-F1
#
_entry.id   AF-A0A150JMK1-F1
#
_cell.length_a   1.000
_cell.length_b   1.000
_cell.length_c   1.000
_cell.angle_alpha   90.00
_cell.angle_beta   90.00
_cell.angle_gamma   90.00
#
_symmetry.space_group_name_H-M   'P 1'
#
loop_
_entity.id
_entity.type
_entity.pdbx_description
1 polymer ?
#
loop_
_entity_poly.entity_id
_entity_poly.type
_entity_poly.pdbx_seq_one_letter_code
_entity_poly.pdbx_strand_id
1 'polypeptide(L)'
;MDSNDQMSNELLKTYLKQGNISLILDGYEDLFSDFDPRPYSKRTLSDDFIFECKKAVRENKVEFHNLELRLLIPKYKRKTNEEVIIRRRLKDFFQYWATEKQEELKQLRIDGVKWLVVGFILSILSTYLIHLDNLIYNLPLVITQPGGWFSLWTALDKLFIETRSKKPEIEFYSKMAKMNIKFLNY
;
A
#
# COMPACT_ATOMS: atom_id res chain seq x y z
N MET A 1 -22.36 17.08 -34.03
CA MET A 1 -21.49 17.13 -32.85
C MET A 1 -22.37 17.74 -31.77
N ASP A 2 -23.07 16.86 -31.05
CA ASP A 2 -24.32 17.21 -30.36
C ASP A 2 -24.07 17.97 -29.06
N SER A 3 -24.99 18.85 -28.70
CA SER A 3 -24.98 19.63 -27.46
C SER A 3 -24.82 18.78 -26.19
N ASN A 4 -25.19 17.50 -26.24
CA ASN A 4 -25.03 16.53 -25.16
C ASN A 4 -23.55 16.18 -24.91
N ASP A 5 -22.74 16.06 -25.97
CA ASP A 5 -21.31 15.77 -25.86
C ASP A 5 -20.53 16.97 -25.29
N GLN A 6 -20.95 18.20 -25.63
CA GLN A 6 -20.34 19.41 -25.09
C GLN A 6 -20.61 19.56 -23.58
N MET A 7 -21.84 19.28 -23.13
CA MET A 7 -22.22 19.33 -21.72
C MET A 7 -21.52 18.26 -20.88
N SER A 8 -21.37 17.04 -21.41
CA SER A 8 -20.61 15.95 -20.76
C SER A 8 -19.13 16.32 -20.58
N ASN A 9 -18.52 16.91 -21.61
CA ASN A 9 -17.13 17.35 -21.57
C ASN A 9 -16.87 18.49 -20.56
N GLU A 10 -17.81 19.42 -20.38
CA GLU A 10 -17.69 20.46 -19.35
C GLU A 10 -17.85 19.91 -17.92
N LEU A 11 -18.76 18.96 -17.71
CA LEU A 11 -18.93 18.27 -16.43
C LEU A 11 -17.67 17.50 -16.05
N LEU A 12 -17.09 16.74 -17.00
CA LEU A 12 -15.82 16.03 -16.79
C LEU A 12 -14.69 16.97 -16.41
N LYS A 13 -14.54 18.10 -17.13
CA LYS A 13 -13.52 19.11 -16.79
C LYS A 13 -13.72 19.69 -15.39
N THR A 14 -14.98 19.91 -14.99
CA THR A 14 -15.30 20.37 -13.64
C THR A 14 -14.90 19.34 -12.57
N TYR A 15 -15.22 18.06 -12.77
CA TYR A 15 -14.88 17.01 -11.82
C TYR A 15 -13.37 16.79 -11.69
N LEU A 16 -12.64 16.85 -12.81
CA LEU A 16 -11.19 16.68 -12.84
C LEU A 16 -10.42 17.85 -12.20
N LYS A 17 -10.99 19.07 -12.20
CA LYS A 17 -10.36 20.26 -11.61
C LYS A 17 -10.42 20.33 -10.08
N GLN A 18 -11.28 19.56 -9.43
CA GLN A 18 -11.58 19.71 -8.00
C GLN A 18 -10.56 19.06 -7.03
N GLY A 19 -9.33 18.76 -7.48
CA GLY A 19 -8.29 18.16 -6.63
C GLY A 19 -8.62 16.76 -6.08
N ASN A 20 -9.71 16.15 -6.55
CA ASN A 20 -10.14 14.81 -6.17
C ASN A 20 -9.60 13.76 -7.15
N ILE A 21 -9.49 12.52 -6.70
CA ILE A 21 -9.10 11.41 -7.58
C ILE A 21 -10.34 11.02 -8.38
N SER A 22 -10.31 11.25 -9.69
CA SER A 22 -11.42 10.92 -10.58
C SER A 22 -10.95 9.96 -11.65
N LEU A 23 -11.63 8.83 -11.78
CA LEU A 23 -11.35 7.79 -12.76
C LEU A 23 -12.59 7.62 -13.66
N ILE A 24 -12.37 7.63 -14.97
CA ILE A 24 -13.40 7.36 -15.97
C ILE A 24 -13.46 5.87 -16.20
N LEU A 25 -14.66 5.30 -16.14
CA LEU A 25 -14.91 3.89 -16.34
C LEU A 25 -15.90 3.72 -17.50
N ASP A 26 -15.63 2.77 -18.37
CA ASP A 26 -16.57 2.32 -19.39
C ASP A 26 -17.70 1.50 -18.75
N GLY A 27 -17.42 0.81 -17.65
CA GLY A 27 -18.40 0.07 -16.87
C GLY A 27 -17.90 -0.34 -15.48
N TYR A 28 -18.73 -1.03 -14.72
CA TYR A 28 -18.33 -1.56 -13.40
C TYR A 28 -17.27 -2.66 -13.51
N GLU A 29 -17.19 -3.34 -14.66
CA GLU A 29 -16.23 -4.43 -14.92
C GLU A 29 -14.77 -3.95 -14.82
N ASP A 30 -14.47 -2.72 -15.23
CA ASP A 30 -13.11 -2.14 -15.20
C ASP A 30 -12.49 -2.12 -13.79
N LEU A 31 -13.32 -2.15 -12.75
CA LEU A 31 -12.90 -2.19 -11.34
C LEU A 31 -12.41 -3.57 -10.90
N PHE A 32 -12.74 -4.63 -11.65
CA PHE A 32 -12.60 -6.01 -11.24
C PHE A 32 -11.81 -6.84 -12.24
N SER A 33 -11.25 -7.94 -11.77
CA SER A 33 -10.53 -8.88 -12.62
C SER A 33 -11.49 -9.62 -13.56
N ASP A 34 -11.18 -9.66 -14.84
CA ASP A 34 -11.90 -10.44 -15.86
C ASP A 34 -11.77 -11.94 -15.66
N PHE A 35 -10.74 -12.39 -14.94
CA PHE A 35 -10.52 -13.79 -14.62
C PHE A 35 -11.38 -14.31 -13.46
N ASP A 36 -12.06 -13.41 -12.74
CA ASP A 36 -12.85 -13.76 -11.57
C ASP A 36 -14.36 -13.69 -11.85
N PRO A 37 -15.07 -14.83 -11.99
CA PRO A 37 -16.49 -14.84 -12.33
C PRO A 37 -17.42 -14.55 -11.13
N ARG A 38 -16.88 -14.26 -9.94
CA ARG A 38 -17.68 -14.05 -8.73
C ARG A 38 -18.50 -12.76 -8.81
N PRO A 39 -19.59 -12.64 -8.03
CA PRO A 39 -20.35 -11.39 -7.95
C PRO A 39 -19.51 -10.25 -7.35
N TYR A 40 -19.85 -8.99 -7.65
CA TYR A 40 -19.12 -7.79 -7.20
C TYR A 40 -18.84 -7.72 -5.70
N SER A 41 -19.67 -8.37 -4.86
CA SER A 41 -19.44 -8.42 -3.41
C SER A 41 -18.19 -9.21 -3.00
N LYS A 42 -17.69 -10.10 -3.87
CA LYS A 42 -16.55 -11.00 -3.60
C LYS A 42 -15.48 -10.96 -4.67
N ARG A 43 -15.77 -10.39 -5.83
CA ARG A 43 -14.85 -10.31 -6.96
C ARG A 43 -13.56 -9.60 -6.57
N THR A 44 -12.45 -10.06 -7.13
CA THR A 44 -11.13 -9.48 -6.98
C THR A 44 -11.07 -8.19 -7.80
N LEU A 45 -10.49 -7.13 -7.22
CA LEU A 45 -10.25 -5.89 -7.95
C LEU A 45 -9.19 -6.10 -9.03
N SER A 46 -9.28 -5.40 -10.17
CA SER A 46 -8.28 -5.51 -11.22
C SER A 46 -6.96 -4.85 -10.79
N ASP A 47 -5.84 -5.45 -11.19
CA ASP A 47 -4.53 -4.85 -10.95
C ASP A 47 -4.38 -3.51 -11.68
N ASP A 48 -4.99 -3.38 -12.87
CA ASP A 48 -5.03 -2.15 -13.66
C ASP A 48 -5.74 -1.02 -12.90
N PHE A 49 -6.90 -1.30 -12.30
CA PHE A 49 -7.60 -0.31 -11.48
C PHE A 49 -6.76 0.14 -10.28
N ILE A 50 -6.11 -0.82 -9.59
CA ILE A 50 -5.24 -0.50 -8.46
C ILE A 50 -4.02 0.32 -8.91
N PHE A 51 -3.45 0.00 -10.07
CA PHE A 51 -2.34 0.73 -10.64
C PHE A 51 -2.71 2.19 -10.97
N GLU A 52 -3.86 2.41 -11.61
CA GLU A 52 -4.35 3.77 -11.89
C GLU A 52 -4.67 4.55 -10.62
N CYS A 53 -5.23 3.90 -9.59
CA CYS A 53 -5.39 4.52 -8.27
C CYS A 53 -4.04 4.96 -7.67
N LYS A 54 -3.01 4.11 -7.72
CA LYS A 54 -1.67 4.43 -7.20
C LYS A 54 -1.07 5.62 -7.95
N LYS A 55 -1.19 5.63 -9.27
CA LYS A 55 -0.74 6.72 -10.13
C LYS A 55 -1.44 8.03 -9.77
N ALA A 56 -2.77 8.00 -9.67
CA ALA A 56 -3.56 9.17 -9.34
C ALA A 56 -3.25 9.72 -7.93
N VAL A 57 -3.07 8.86 -6.92
CA VAL A 57 -2.66 9.27 -5.57
C VAL A 57 -1.26 9.93 -5.59
N ARG A 58 -0.34 9.42 -6.40
CA ARG A 58 1.04 9.95 -6.50
C ARG A 58 1.10 11.31 -7.18
N GLU A 59 0.28 11.51 -8.21
CA GLU A 59 0.19 12.76 -8.95
C GLU A 59 -0.58 13.86 -8.19
N ASN A 60 -1.53 13.45 -7.34
CA ASN A 60 -2.34 14.37 -6.55
C ASN A 60 -1.54 14.91 -5.35
N LYS A 61 -1.09 16.16 -5.46
CA LYS A 61 -0.34 16.90 -4.42
C LYS A 61 -1.22 17.63 -3.42
N VAL A 62 -2.55 17.51 -3.50
CA VAL A 62 -3.49 18.28 -2.68
C VAL A 62 -3.58 17.67 -1.28
N GLU A 63 -3.72 18.52 -0.26
CA GLU A 63 -3.87 18.09 1.13
C GLU A 63 -5.11 17.21 1.36
N PHE A 64 -4.95 16.17 2.17
CA PHE A 64 -5.89 15.05 2.28
C PHE A 64 -7.16 15.31 3.10
N HIS A 65 -7.42 16.57 3.48
CA HIS A 65 -8.60 16.94 4.24
C HIS A 65 -9.81 16.99 3.27
N ASN A 66 -10.49 15.85 3.07
CA ASN A 66 -11.71 15.63 2.26
C ASN A 66 -11.53 15.02 0.85
N LEU A 67 -10.52 14.18 0.63
CA LEU A 67 -10.36 13.50 -0.66
C LEU A 67 -11.45 12.47 -0.94
N GLU A 68 -12.01 12.56 -2.14
CA GLU A 68 -12.99 11.63 -2.69
C GLU A 68 -12.38 10.82 -3.84
N LEU A 69 -12.67 9.52 -3.86
CA LEU A 69 -12.51 8.69 -5.05
C LEU A 69 -13.80 8.78 -5.86
N ARG A 70 -13.72 9.41 -7.02
CA ARG A 70 -14.84 9.63 -7.93
C ARG A 70 -14.74 8.67 -9.11
N LEU A 71 -15.72 7.78 -9.19
CA LEU A 71 -15.84 6.82 -10.28
C LEU A 71 -16.90 7.36 -11.26
N LEU A 72 -16.44 7.83 -12.41
CA LEU A 72 -17.27 8.43 -13.46
C LEU A 72 -17.76 7.32 -14.38
N ILE A 73 -19.09 7.15 -14.44
CA ILE A 73 -19.75 6.09 -15.22
C ILE A 73 -20.79 6.71 -16.14
N PRO A 74 -20.92 6.25 -17.40
CA PRO A 74 -21.95 6.75 -18.31
C PRO A 74 -23.34 6.68 -17.69
N LYS A 75 -24.13 7.76 -17.82
CA LYS A 75 -25.44 7.88 -17.16
C LYS A 75 -26.36 6.67 -17.39
N TYR A 76 -26.32 6.06 -18.58
CA TYR A 76 -27.16 4.92 -18.95
C TYR A 76 -26.71 3.56 -18.37
N LYS A 77 -25.46 3.46 -17.89
CA LYS A 77 -24.92 2.24 -17.26
C LYS A 77 -25.05 2.25 -15.74
N ARG A 78 -25.46 3.38 -15.14
CA ARG A 78 -25.52 3.52 -13.68
C ARG A 78 -26.63 2.67 -13.06
N LYS A 79 -26.26 1.91 -12.04
CA LYS A 79 -27.15 1.06 -11.26
C LYS A 79 -26.88 1.22 -9.77
N THR A 80 -27.71 2.01 -9.10
CA THR A 80 -27.55 2.36 -7.67
C THR A 80 -27.41 1.15 -6.75
N ASN A 81 -28.13 0.06 -7.04
CA ASN A 81 -28.06 -1.16 -6.23
C ASN A 81 -26.67 -1.83 -6.30
N GLU A 82 -26.07 -1.89 -7.48
CA GLU A 82 -24.73 -2.44 -7.68
C GLU A 82 -23.67 -1.51 -7.05
N GLU A 83 -23.84 -0.20 -7.18
CA GLU A 83 -22.93 0.80 -6.59
C GLU A 83 -22.79 0.69 -5.08
N VAL A 84 -23.87 0.36 -4.35
CA VAL A 84 -23.81 0.14 -2.90
C VAL A 84 -22.92 -1.06 -2.58
N ILE A 85 -23.05 -2.15 -3.35
CA ILE A 85 -22.27 -3.37 -3.18
C ILE A 85 -20.80 -3.11 -3.51
N ILE A 86 -20.54 -2.45 -4.64
CA ILE A 86 -19.18 -2.12 -5.11
C ILE A 86 -18.50 -1.16 -4.14
N ARG A 87 -19.20 -0.12 -3.67
CA ARG A 87 -18.68 0.84 -2.67
C ARG A 87 -18.20 0.10 -1.42
N ARG A 88 -19.03 -0.78 -0.88
CA ARG A 88 -18.68 -1.60 0.29
C ARG A 88 -17.47 -2.47 -0.01
N ARG A 89 -17.47 -3.17 -1.15
CA ARG A 89 -16.35 -4.03 -1.57
C ARG A 89 -15.02 -3.28 -1.64
N LEU A 90 -15.00 -2.12 -2.27
CA LEU A 90 -13.80 -1.29 -2.38
C LEU A 90 -13.30 -0.85 -1.00
N LYS A 91 -14.21 -0.39 -0.14
CA LYS A 91 -13.86 0.04 1.21
C LYS A 91 -13.27 -1.11 2.04
N ASP A 92 -13.93 -2.26 2.03
CA ASP A 92 -13.46 -3.46 2.74
C ASP A 92 -12.07 -3.89 2.24
N PHE A 93 -11.85 -3.87 0.91
CA PHE A 93 -10.56 -4.19 0.31
C PHE A 93 -9.45 -3.26 0.78
N PHE A 94 -9.64 -1.93 0.68
CA PHE A 94 -8.60 -0.98 1.06
C PHE A 94 -8.35 -0.98 2.57
N GLN A 95 -9.39 -1.18 3.39
CA GLN A 95 -9.25 -1.30 4.85
C GLN A 95 -8.47 -2.56 5.26
N TYR A 96 -8.80 -3.70 4.64
CA TYR A 96 -8.07 -4.95 4.86
C TYR A 96 -6.59 -4.78 4.54
N TRP A 97 -6.26 -4.31 3.33
CA TRP A 97 -4.87 -4.15 2.92
C TRP A 97 -4.12 -3.05 3.70
N ALA A 98 -4.80 -1.98 4.10
CA ALA A 98 -4.19 -0.97 4.96
C ALA A 98 -3.78 -1.55 6.32
N THR A 99 -4.56 -2.47 6.87
CA THR A 99 -4.27 -3.14 8.15
C THR A 99 -3.15 -4.16 7.95
N GLU A 100 -3.28 -5.04 6.96
CA GLU A 100 -2.28 -6.06 6.62
C GLU A 100 -0.88 -5.45 6.42
N LYS A 101 -0.78 -4.37 5.65
CA LYS A 101 0.50 -3.71 5.38
C LYS A 101 1.08 -2.99 6.60
N GLN A 102 0.24 -2.51 7.52
CA GLN A 102 0.71 -1.97 8.80
C GLN A 102 1.25 -3.07 9.71
N GLU A 103 0.60 -4.24 9.73
CA GLU A 103 1.05 -5.40 10.48
C GLU A 103 2.37 -5.96 9.91
N GLU A 104 2.50 -6.08 8.59
CA GLU A 104 3.77 -6.44 7.95
C GLU A 104 4.92 -5.50 8.37
N LEU A 105 4.67 -4.19 8.43
CA LEU A 105 5.67 -3.21 8.87
C LEU A 105 6.04 -3.40 10.35
N LYS A 106 5.06 -3.70 11.20
CA LYS A 106 5.28 -3.96 12.62
C LYS A 106 6.12 -5.22 12.81
N GLN A 107 5.81 -6.29 12.09
CA GLN A 107 6.59 -7.53 12.14
C GLN A 107 8.03 -7.30 11.67
N LEU A 108 8.21 -6.59 10.56
CA LEU A 108 9.53 -6.23 10.05
C LEU A 108 10.37 -5.47 11.09
N ARG A 109 9.76 -4.52 11.81
CA ARG A 109 10.45 -3.78 12.88
C ARG A 109 10.79 -4.68 14.06
N ILE A 110 9.87 -5.54 14.48
CA ILE A 110 10.11 -6.49 15.58
C ILE A 110 11.29 -7.40 15.21
N ASP A 111 11.33 -7.91 13.98
CA ASP A 111 12.42 -8.76 13.52
C ASP A 111 13.74 -7.99 13.41
N GLY A 112 13.71 -6.75 12.94
CA GLY A 112 14.87 -5.86 12.97
C GLY A 112 15.42 -5.64 14.39
N VAL A 113 14.55 -5.44 15.38
CA VAL A 113 14.95 -5.32 16.79
C VAL A 113 15.54 -6.62 17.33
N LYS A 114 14.97 -7.79 16.99
CA LYS A 114 15.55 -9.09 17.38
C LYS A 114 16.97 -9.25 16.84
N TRP A 115 17.19 -8.94 15.56
CA TRP A 115 18.52 -8.98 14.95
C TRP A 115 19.49 -8.00 15.61
N LEU A 116 19.01 -6.82 16.01
CA LEU A 116 19.81 -5.83 16.72
C LEU A 116 20.29 -6.38 18.07
N VAL A 117 19.39 -6.99 18.85
CA VAL A 117 19.71 -7.60 20.14
C VAL A 117 20.71 -8.75 19.97
N VAL A 118 20.51 -9.63 18.98
CA VAL A 118 21.46 -10.72 18.67
C VAL A 118 22.83 -10.15 18.30
N GLY A 119 22.88 -9.12 17.46
CA GLY A 119 24.12 -8.45 17.08
C GLY A 119 24.87 -7.89 18.28
N PHE A 120 24.19 -7.18 19.18
CA PHE A 120 24.79 -6.68 20.41
C PHE A 120 25.32 -7.79 21.32
N ILE A 121 24.56 -8.87 21.51
CA ILE A 121 24.99 -10.03 22.32
C ILE A 121 26.26 -10.66 21.73
N LEU A 122 26.29 -10.87 20.41
CA LEU A 122 27.46 -11.43 19.71
C LEU A 122 28.68 -10.50 19.79
N SER A 123 28.47 -9.18 19.69
CA SER A 123 29.54 -8.21 19.84
C SER A 123 30.13 -8.21 21.25
N ILE A 124 29.29 -8.22 22.29
CA ILE A 124 29.76 -8.30 23.69
C ILE A 124 30.53 -9.62 23.93
N LEU A 125 29.99 -10.74 23.44
CA LEU A 125 30.63 -12.05 23.57
C LEU A 125 31.99 -12.08 22.85
N SER A 126 32.07 -11.51 21.64
CA SER A 126 33.31 -11.36 20.89
C SER A 126 34.34 -10.55 21.69
N THR A 127 33.95 -9.40 22.24
CA THR A 127 34.83 -8.56 23.06
C THR A 127 35.36 -9.31 24.29
N TYR A 128 34.51 -10.10 24.95
CA TYR A 128 34.91 -10.91 26.10
C TYR A 128 35.88 -12.03 25.70
N LEU A 129 35.61 -12.75 24.60
CA LEU A 129 36.46 -13.83 24.10
C LEU A 129 37.84 -13.35 23.66
N ILE A 130 37.95 -12.14 23.10
CA ILE A 130 39.24 -11.53 22.74
C ILE A 130 40.16 -11.39 23.96
N HIS A 131 39.61 -11.14 25.15
CA HIS A 131 40.41 -10.97 26.37
C HIS A 131 40.86 -12.30 27.00
N LEU A 132 40.29 -13.44 26.57
CA LEU A 132 40.53 -14.74 27.20
C LEU A 132 41.71 -15.53 26.60
N ASP A 133 42.48 -14.95 25.68
CA ASP A 133 43.77 -15.39 25.09
C ASP A 133 44.11 -16.90 25.21
N ASN A 134 43.16 -17.78 24.85
CA ASN A 134 43.33 -19.23 24.83
C ASN A 134 42.85 -19.78 23.49
N LEU A 135 43.57 -20.78 22.97
CA LEU A 135 43.29 -21.43 21.67
C LEU A 135 41.86 -21.99 21.56
N ILE A 136 41.25 -22.42 22.68
CA ILE A 136 39.88 -22.95 22.71
C ILE A 136 38.84 -21.85 22.43
N TYR A 137 39.11 -20.60 22.84
CA TYR A 137 38.20 -19.46 22.65
C TYR A 137 38.34 -18.78 21.28
N ASN A 138 39.38 -19.13 20.50
CA ASN A 138 39.56 -18.63 19.14
C ASN A 138 38.49 -19.15 18.18
N LEU A 139 37.98 -20.37 18.38
CA LEU A 139 36.99 -20.95 17.49
C LEU A 139 35.61 -20.24 17.59
N PRO A 140 35.03 -20.01 18.79
CA PRO A 140 33.84 -19.17 18.91
C PRO A 140 34.07 -17.74 18.39
N LEU A 141 35.26 -17.18 18.60
CA LEU A 141 35.60 -15.82 18.16
C LEU A 141 35.44 -15.62 16.65
N VAL A 142 35.90 -16.60 15.85
CA VAL A 142 35.79 -16.61 14.38
C VAL A 142 34.35 -16.56 13.90
N ILE A 143 33.39 -17.02 14.70
CA ILE A 143 31.96 -17.00 14.36
C ILE A 143 31.30 -15.74 14.90
N THR A 144 31.60 -15.36 16.15
CA THR A 144 30.95 -14.21 16.81
C THR A 144 31.28 -12.88 16.16
N GLN A 145 32.48 -12.71 15.60
CA GLN A 145 32.87 -11.48 14.90
C GLN A 145 32.04 -11.24 13.62
N PRO A 146 32.08 -12.12 12.60
CA PRO A 146 31.26 -11.94 11.40
C PRO A 146 29.76 -12.05 11.73
N GLY A 147 29.37 -12.89 12.69
CA GLY A 147 27.98 -13.02 13.13
C GLY A 147 27.43 -11.74 13.76
N GLY A 148 28.22 -11.06 14.60
CA GLY A 148 27.85 -9.78 15.21
C GLY A 148 27.68 -8.69 14.16
N TRP A 149 28.69 -8.50 13.30
CA TRP A 149 28.61 -7.52 12.19
C TRP A 149 27.43 -7.81 11.26
N PHE A 150 27.24 -9.06 10.84
CA PHE A 150 26.13 -9.46 9.97
C PHE A 150 24.78 -9.16 10.61
N SER A 151 24.60 -9.54 11.88
CA SER A 151 23.35 -9.32 12.61
C SER A 151 23.02 -7.83 12.74
N LEU A 152 24.02 -6.99 13.04
CA LEU A 152 23.85 -5.54 13.11
C LEU A 152 23.48 -4.95 11.73
N TRP A 153 24.14 -5.39 10.66
CA TRP A 153 23.80 -4.96 9.31
C TRP A 153 22.36 -5.36 8.92
N THR A 154 21.97 -6.61 9.17
CA THR A 154 20.61 -7.10 8.93
C THR A 154 19.57 -6.32 9.75
N ALA A 155 19.89 -5.97 10.99
CA ALA A 155 19.01 -5.15 11.81
C ALA A 155 18.79 -3.76 11.20
N LEU A 156 19.87 -3.09 10.76
CA LEU A 156 19.79 -1.79 10.12
C LEU A 156 19.01 -1.84 8.80
N ASP A 157 19.24 -2.87 7.98
CA ASP A 157 18.53 -3.08 6.72
C ASP A 157 17.01 -3.17 6.96
N LYS A 158 16.59 -4.00 7.93
CA LYS A 158 15.16 -4.17 8.28
C LYS A 158 14.54 -2.90 8.85
N LEU A 159 15.23 -2.24 9.78
CA LEU A 159 14.70 -1.08 10.49
C LEU A 159 14.64 0.18 9.63
N PHE A 160 15.58 0.36 8.71
CA PHE A 160 15.70 1.59 7.93
C PHE A 160 15.39 1.40 6.46
N ILE A 161 16.03 0.45 5.78
CA ILE A 161 15.96 0.31 4.31
C ILE A 161 14.62 -0.32 3.92
N GLU A 162 14.33 -1.52 4.42
CA GLU A 162 13.07 -2.23 4.12
C GLU A 162 11.85 -1.45 4.64
N THR A 163 11.96 -0.82 5.81
CA THR A 163 10.87 0.00 6.37
C THR A 163 10.57 1.22 5.49
N ARG A 164 11.61 1.86 4.94
CA ARG A 164 11.44 3.04 4.05
C ARG A 164 10.87 2.64 2.70
N SER A 165 11.26 1.49 2.14
CA SER A 165 10.76 1.01 0.85
C SER A 165 9.28 0.66 0.90
N LYS A 166 8.77 0.13 2.02
CA LYS A 166 7.35 -0.21 2.20
C LYS A 166 6.44 0.99 2.53
N LYS A 167 7.01 2.12 2.99
CA LYS A 167 6.24 3.30 3.42
C LYS A 167 5.27 3.85 2.36
N PRO A 168 5.65 4.03 1.08
CA PRO A 168 4.74 4.56 0.06
C PRO A 168 3.50 3.68 -0.16
N GLU A 169 3.67 2.36 -0.11
CA GLU A 169 2.57 1.42 -0.30
C GLU A 169 1.57 1.46 0.87
N ILE A 170 2.08 1.52 2.11
CA ILE A 170 1.25 1.67 3.31
C ILE A 170 0.48 2.99 3.28
N GLU A 171 1.16 4.07 2.89
CA GLU A 171 0.55 5.38 2.79
C GLU A 171 -0.57 5.38 1.73
N PHE A 172 -0.35 4.74 0.58
CA PHE A 172 -1.37 4.55 -0.44
C PHE A 172 -2.62 3.84 0.10
N TYR A 173 -2.47 2.63 0.67
CA TYR A 173 -3.63 1.87 1.15
C TYR A 173 -4.34 2.58 2.31
N SER A 174 -3.58 3.20 3.22
CA SER A 174 -4.13 3.98 4.34
C SER A 174 -4.94 5.20 3.85
N LYS A 175 -4.47 5.86 2.78
CA LYS A 175 -5.20 6.97 2.15
C LYS A 175 -6.49 6.48 1.49
N MET A 176 -6.40 5.45 0.64
CA MET A 176 -7.57 4.91 -0.06
C MET A 176 -8.63 4.37 0.91
N ALA A 177 -8.23 3.76 2.03
CA ALA A 177 -9.15 3.25 3.06
C ALA A 177 -9.97 4.35 3.75
N LYS A 178 -9.45 5.59 3.80
CA LYS A 178 -10.10 6.75 4.42
C LYS A 178 -10.93 7.57 3.44
N MET A 179 -10.69 7.43 2.13
CA MET A 179 -11.39 8.18 1.10
C MET A 179 -12.87 7.82 1.03
N ASN A 180 -13.69 8.82 0.73
CA ASN A 180 -15.09 8.59 0.41
C ASN A 180 -15.24 8.22 -1.07
N ILE A 181 -16.00 7.17 -1.38
CA ILE A 181 -16.16 6.67 -2.75
C ILE A 181 -17.52 7.13 -3.29
N LYS A 182 -17.47 7.95 -4.34
CA LYS A 182 -18.64 8.50 -5.03
C LYS A 182 -18.71 8.01 -6.47
N PHE A 183 -19.90 7.62 -6.89
CA PHE A 183 -20.20 7.34 -8.28
C PHE A 183 -20.85 8.59 -8.88
N LEU A 184 -20.24 9.11 -9.94
CA LEU A 184 -20.69 10.29 -10.67
C LEU A 184 -21.01 9.89 -12.11
N ASN A 185 -21.81 10.69 -12.79
CA ASN A 185 -22.12 10.49 -14.19
C ASN A 185 -21.43 11.52 -15.09
N TYR A 186 -21.26 11.12 -16.33
CA TYR A 186 -20.98 11.99 -17.46
C TYR A 186 -21.89 11.63 -18.63
#